data_AF-A0A119UX03-F1
#
_entry.id   AF-A0A119UX03-F1
#
_cell.length_a   1.000
_cell.length_b   1.000
_cell.length_c   1.000
_cell.angle_alpha   90.00
_cell.angle_beta   90.00
_cell.angle_gamma   90.00
#
_symmetry.space_group_name_H-M   'P 1'
#
loop_
_entity.id
_entity.type
_entity.pdbx_description
1 polymer ?
#
loop_
_entity_poly.entity_id
_entity_poly.type
_entity_poly.pdbx_seq_one_letter_code
_entity_poly.pdbx_strand_id
1 'polypeptide(L)'
;MTSDTTRSPRDDGGTAAADAADAALEAARKALQTPPATDVPVMVLLVDDQTIVAEAVRRALADEDNIDFHYCTHSRDAMIAAVQTRPTVILQDLVMPGTDGLSLVKAYRANPATRDVPIIVLSTKDEPEIKSAAFTAGANDYLVKLPDRIELVARIRYHSRSYVNQLQRDEAYRALRQSQQQLLQANLELRRLTHSDGLTGLSNRRYLDEYLSAEWRRGAREHAVLSLLMIDVDNFKLYNDTYGHVSGDDVLKQIAATVERCLGRAGDLAARFGGEEFAVVLPGTSPGGLRLLAEKIRLAIEALKLLHEQSSTGRYVTISIGGASIVPTIDAPTTSLLEAADRALYRAKRDGKNRVAIDVAAPAEQGGAHGGTPPA
;
A
#
# COMPACT_ATOMS: atom_id res chain seq x y z
N MET A 1 46.25 -32.61 5.08
CA MET A 1 45.59 -31.91 3.96
C MET A 1 44.35 -32.75 3.65
N THR A 2 43.12 -32.36 3.93
CA THR A 2 42.45 -31.06 3.78
C THR A 2 41.25 -30.99 4.72
N SER A 3 41.15 -29.93 5.51
CA SER A 3 39.95 -29.54 6.26
C SER A 3 39.13 -28.60 5.38
N ASP A 4 38.03 -29.09 4.83
CA ASP A 4 37.12 -28.27 4.03
C ASP A 4 36.08 -27.63 4.95
N THR A 5 36.04 -26.29 4.95
CA THR A 5 35.21 -25.48 5.85
C THR A 5 34.08 -24.89 5.02
N THR A 6 32.90 -25.50 5.09
CA THR A 6 31.69 -25.02 4.43
C THR A 6 31.21 -23.72 5.08
N ARG A 7 31.47 -22.60 4.42
CA ARG A 7 30.96 -21.27 4.77
C ARG A 7 29.48 -21.20 4.37
N SER A 8 28.61 -21.04 5.35
CA SER A 8 27.17 -20.77 5.15
C SER A 8 26.97 -19.36 4.56
N PRO A 9 26.09 -19.16 3.56
CA PRO A 9 25.82 -17.84 3.00
C PRO A 9 25.03 -17.02 4.02
N ARG A 10 25.62 -15.91 4.47
CA ARG A 10 24.95 -14.91 5.30
C ARG A 10 23.98 -14.12 4.43
N ASP A 11 22.70 -14.19 4.77
CA ASP A 11 21.72 -13.11 4.85
C ASP A 11 22.05 -11.75 4.14
N ASP A 12 22.19 -11.77 2.81
CA ASP A 12 22.40 -10.58 1.97
C ASP A 12 21.07 -9.88 1.56
N GLY A 13 19.92 -10.39 2.01
CA GLY A 13 18.59 -9.89 1.60
C GLY A 13 18.10 -8.67 2.39
N GLY A 14 18.55 -8.50 3.64
CA GLY A 14 18.11 -7.40 4.52
C GLY A 14 18.80 -6.07 4.25
N THR A 15 20.04 -6.09 3.76
CA THR A 15 20.86 -4.90 3.44
C THR A 15 20.39 -4.22 2.16
N ALA A 16 20.09 -4.98 1.10
CA ALA A 16 19.68 -4.44 -0.19
C ALA A 16 18.37 -3.63 -0.14
N ALA A 17 17.41 -4.04 0.70
CA ALA A 17 16.14 -3.33 0.86
C ALA A 17 16.30 -2.04 1.69
N ALA A 18 17.17 -2.05 2.69
CA ALA A 18 17.51 -0.87 3.48
C ALA A 18 18.28 0.16 2.65
N ASP A 19 19.27 -0.29 1.87
CA ASP A 19 20.06 0.55 0.96
C ASP A 19 19.19 1.19 -0.13
N ALA A 20 18.20 0.45 -0.66
CA ALA A 20 17.24 0.98 -1.63
C ALA A 20 16.31 2.06 -1.03
N ALA A 21 15.91 1.88 0.24
CA ALA A 21 15.08 2.85 0.95
C ALA A 21 15.84 4.15 1.25
N ASP A 22 17.11 4.05 1.68
CA ASP A 22 17.96 5.22 1.93
C ASP A 22 18.29 5.96 0.62
N ALA A 23 18.56 5.24 -0.47
CA ALA A 23 18.78 5.85 -1.78
C ALA A 23 17.54 6.61 -2.29
N ALA A 24 16.34 6.06 -2.08
CA ALA A 24 15.08 6.72 -2.44
C ALA A 24 14.81 7.96 -1.58
N LEU A 25 15.11 7.89 -0.28
CA LEU A 25 14.96 9.02 0.64
C LEU A 25 15.90 10.17 0.27
N GLU A 26 17.14 9.86 -0.09
CA GLU A 26 18.12 10.88 -0.45
C GLU A 26 17.85 11.48 -1.85
N ALA A 27 17.32 10.67 -2.79
CA ALA A 27 16.80 11.18 -4.06
C ALA A 27 15.60 12.12 -3.86
N ALA A 28 14.67 11.78 -2.97
CA ALA A 28 13.54 12.65 -2.63
C ALA A 28 14.00 13.94 -1.95
N ARG A 29 14.98 13.85 -1.04
CA ARG A 29 15.57 15.01 -0.37
C ARG A 29 16.28 15.94 -1.34
N LYS A 30 16.99 15.39 -2.33
CA LYS A 30 17.64 16.15 -3.41
C LYS A 30 16.62 16.79 -4.35
N ALA A 31 15.52 16.10 -4.66
CA ALA A 31 14.42 16.66 -5.45
C ALA A 31 13.65 17.78 -4.72
N LEU A 32 13.67 17.79 -3.38
CA LEU A 32 13.05 18.81 -2.54
C LEU A 32 13.96 20.02 -2.26
N GLN A 33 15.26 19.95 -2.56
CA GLN A 33 16.16 21.10 -2.44
C GLN A 33 15.88 22.08 -3.59
N THR A 34 15.46 23.30 -3.25
CA THR A 34 15.26 24.37 -4.24
C THR A 34 16.61 25.01 -4.57
N PRO A 35 17.12 24.90 -5.80
CA PRO A 35 18.39 25.53 -6.16
C PRO A 35 18.30 27.07 -6.11
N PRO A 36 19.44 27.78 -5.95
CA PRO A 36 19.52 29.23 -6.10
C PRO A 36 18.96 29.68 -7.46
N ALA A 37 18.38 30.89 -7.53
CA ALA A 37 17.75 31.40 -8.76
C ALA A 37 18.72 31.59 -9.94
N THR A 38 20.03 31.68 -9.66
CA THR A 38 21.10 31.81 -10.65
C THR A 38 21.46 30.50 -11.33
N ASP A 39 21.11 29.36 -10.74
CA ASP A 39 21.54 28.02 -11.17
C ASP A 39 20.48 27.30 -12.02
N VAL A 40 19.29 27.91 -12.17
CA VAL A 40 18.21 27.36 -12.99
C VAL A 40 18.46 27.75 -14.45
N PRO A 41 18.61 26.80 -15.38
CA PRO A 41 18.78 27.12 -16.80
C PRO A 41 17.52 27.79 -17.33
N VAL A 42 17.70 28.94 -17.97
CA VAL A 42 16.64 29.76 -18.53
C VAL A 42 16.77 29.70 -20.05
N MET A 43 15.66 29.37 -20.72
CA MET A 43 15.50 29.59 -22.17
C MET A 43 14.43 30.65 -22.37
N VAL A 44 14.82 31.80 -22.94
CA VAL A 44 13.93 32.90 -23.29
C VAL A 44 13.56 32.82 -24.76
N LEU A 45 12.26 32.80 -25.08
CA LEU A 45 11.77 33.00 -26.44
C LEU A 45 11.18 34.40 -26.57
N LEU A 46 11.80 35.26 -27.38
CA LEU A 46 11.22 36.53 -27.78
C LEU A 46 10.48 36.40 -29.11
N VAL A 47 9.25 36.88 -29.15
CA VAL A 47 8.41 37.00 -30.36
C VAL A 47 8.08 38.47 -30.58
N ASP A 48 8.72 39.07 -31.58
CA ASP A 48 8.64 40.50 -31.87
C ASP A 48 8.94 40.74 -33.35
N ASP A 49 8.26 41.66 -34.02
CA ASP A 49 8.56 41.97 -35.42
C ASP A 49 9.73 42.98 -35.56
N GLN A 50 10.05 43.70 -34.48
CA GLN A 50 11.07 44.74 -34.48
C GLN A 50 12.43 44.20 -34.04
N THR A 51 13.36 44.13 -35.00
CA THR A 51 14.74 43.68 -34.76
C THR A 51 15.50 44.50 -33.72
N ILE A 52 15.14 45.78 -33.54
CA ILE A 52 15.75 46.65 -32.53
C ILE A 52 15.40 46.19 -31.10
N VAL A 53 14.18 45.69 -30.87
CA VAL A 53 13.76 45.15 -29.57
C VAL A 53 14.53 43.87 -29.26
N ALA A 54 14.65 43.00 -30.27
CA ALA A 54 15.42 41.77 -30.13
C ALA A 54 16.89 42.02 -29.80
N GLU A 55 17.52 43.01 -30.43
CA GLU A 55 18.91 43.35 -30.14
C GLU A 55 19.07 43.99 -28.75
N ALA A 56 18.11 44.81 -28.32
CA ALA A 56 18.11 45.38 -26.97
C ALA A 56 17.98 44.29 -25.89
N VAL A 57 17.04 43.36 -26.06
CA VAL A 57 16.85 42.22 -25.14
C VAL A 57 18.10 41.33 -25.16
N ARG A 58 18.63 40.99 -26.35
CA ARG A 58 19.86 40.19 -26.47
C ARG A 58 21.02 40.80 -25.70
N ARG A 59 21.24 42.13 -25.82
CA ARG A 59 22.29 42.83 -25.08
C ARG A 59 22.04 42.85 -23.58
N ALA A 60 20.79 43.02 -23.14
CA ALA A 60 20.45 42.99 -21.72
C ALA A 60 20.77 41.64 -21.08
N LEU A 61 20.63 40.54 -21.83
CA LEU A 61 20.86 39.16 -21.38
C LEU A 61 22.30 38.66 -21.63
N ALA A 62 23.13 39.38 -22.38
CA ALA A 62 24.44 38.88 -22.84
C ALA A 62 25.42 38.53 -21.71
N ASP A 63 25.38 39.31 -20.62
CA ASP A 63 26.26 39.13 -19.45
C ASP A 63 25.59 38.29 -18.33
N GLU A 64 24.44 37.67 -18.61
CA GLU A 64 23.71 36.85 -17.63
C GLU A 64 23.99 35.37 -17.84
N ASP A 65 24.66 34.75 -16.86
CA ASP A 65 24.90 33.31 -16.87
C ASP A 65 23.60 32.52 -16.83
N ASN A 66 23.61 31.35 -17.49
CA ASN A 66 22.51 30.39 -17.56
C ASN A 66 21.22 30.92 -18.21
N ILE A 67 21.32 31.96 -19.06
CA ILE A 67 20.20 32.45 -19.88
C ILE A 67 20.51 32.27 -21.37
N ASP A 68 19.83 31.33 -22.00
CA ASP A 68 19.78 31.19 -23.45
C ASP A 68 18.66 32.06 -24.05
N PHE A 69 18.90 32.59 -25.24
CA PHE A 69 17.97 33.49 -25.93
C PHE A 69 17.67 33.02 -27.35
N HIS A 70 16.38 32.89 -27.67
CA HIS A 70 15.87 32.61 -29.00
C HIS A 70 14.94 33.73 -29.47
N TYR A 71 15.07 34.15 -30.73
CA TYR A 71 14.28 35.22 -31.31
C TYR A 71 13.48 34.73 -32.51
N CYS A 72 12.18 35.07 -32.53
CA CYS A 72 11.25 34.78 -33.61
C CYS A 72 10.64 36.08 -34.12
N THR A 73 10.82 36.36 -35.42
CA THR A 73 10.35 37.60 -36.07
C THR A 73 8.90 37.53 -36.55
N HIS A 74 8.38 36.32 -36.79
CA HIS A 74 7.10 36.12 -37.46
C HIS A 74 6.12 35.36 -36.57
N SER A 75 4.93 35.94 -36.38
CA SER A 75 3.86 35.35 -35.57
C SER A 75 3.47 33.92 -35.97
N ARG A 76 3.58 33.57 -37.25
CA ARG A 76 3.24 32.24 -37.78
C ARG A 76 4.19 31.13 -37.30
N ASP A 77 5.45 31.49 -37.06
CA ASP A 77 6.49 30.54 -36.65
C ASP A 77 6.58 30.45 -35.11
N ALA A 78 5.93 31.37 -34.39
CA ALA A 78 6.08 31.55 -32.95
C ALA A 78 5.66 30.31 -32.13
N MET A 79 4.61 29.60 -32.55
CA MET A 79 4.21 28.34 -31.89
C MET A 79 5.21 27.21 -32.16
N ILE A 80 5.72 27.12 -33.40
CA ILE A 80 6.70 26.11 -33.79
C ILE A 80 7.99 26.32 -32.98
N ALA A 81 8.47 27.57 -32.93
CA ALA A 81 9.62 27.96 -32.13
C ALA A 81 9.41 27.59 -30.66
N ALA A 82 8.27 27.93 -30.06
CA ALA A 82 7.99 27.61 -28.66
C ALA A 82 8.00 26.10 -28.36
N VAL A 83 7.45 25.27 -29.25
CA VAL A 83 7.46 23.82 -29.07
C VAL A 83 8.87 23.24 -29.21
N GLN A 84 9.65 23.75 -30.17
CA GLN A 84 11.00 23.26 -30.46
C GLN A 84 12.03 23.69 -29.41
N THR A 85 12.00 24.94 -28.99
CA THR A 85 12.97 25.50 -28.04
C THR A 85 12.62 25.19 -26.59
N ARG A 86 11.37 24.82 -26.30
CA ARG A 86 10.86 24.55 -24.94
C ARG A 86 11.26 25.66 -23.95
N PRO A 87 10.84 26.91 -24.21
CA PRO A 87 11.27 28.03 -23.41
C PRO A 87 10.75 27.91 -21.98
N THR A 88 11.53 28.47 -21.06
CA THR A 88 11.13 28.64 -19.65
C THR A 88 10.34 29.92 -19.43
N VAL A 89 10.39 30.87 -20.37
CA VAL A 89 9.59 32.08 -20.42
C VAL A 89 9.48 32.58 -21.86
N ILE A 90 8.31 33.10 -22.22
CA ILE A 90 8.05 33.72 -23.53
C ILE A 90 7.87 35.23 -23.32
N LEU A 91 8.59 36.03 -24.10
CA LEU A 91 8.37 37.47 -24.23
C LEU A 91 7.57 37.70 -25.52
N GLN A 92 6.32 38.13 -25.40
CA GLN A 92 5.38 38.22 -26.53
C GLN A 92 5.00 39.67 -26.81
N ASP A 93 5.32 40.18 -28.00
CA ASP A 93 4.79 41.45 -28.46
C ASP A 93 3.27 41.41 -28.66
N LEU A 94 2.57 42.47 -28.27
CA LEU A 94 1.13 42.60 -28.49
C LEU A 94 0.78 43.09 -29.91
N VAL A 95 1.63 43.91 -30.52
CA VAL A 95 1.33 44.56 -31.80
C VAL A 95 2.28 44.07 -32.88
N MET A 96 1.84 43.11 -33.68
CA MET A 96 2.62 42.59 -34.81
C MET A 96 1.83 42.63 -36.12
N PRO A 97 2.51 42.76 -37.28
CA PRO A 97 1.87 42.71 -38.59
C PRO A 97 1.09 41.41 -38.81
N GLY A 98 -0.21 41.54 -39.12
CA GLY A 98 -1.07 40.44 -39.55
C GLY A 98 -1.69 39.56 -38.45
N THR A 99 -1.24 39.67 -37.19
CA THR A 99 -1.77 38.87 -36.06
C THR A 99 -1.76 39.69 -34.78
N ASP A 100 -2.87 39.67 -34.04
CA ASP A 100 -2.95 40.22 -32.68
C ASP A 100 -2.16 39.35 -31.70
N GLY A 101 -1.19 39.93 -30.98
CA GLY A 101 -0.35 39.20 -30.03
C GLY A 101 -1.15 38.51 -28.92
N LEU A 102 -2.31 39.05 -28.52
CA LEU A 102 -3.21 38.37 -27.57
C LEU A 102 -3.77 37.06 -28.11
N SER A 103 -3.94 36.94 -29.42
CA SER A 103 -4.37 35.69 -30.05
C SER A 103 -3.30 34.60 -29.95
N LEU A 104 -2.01 34.97 -30.01
CA LEU A 104 -0.90 34.05 -29.75
C LEU A 104 -0.84 33.62 -28.28
N VAL A 105 -1.05 34.54 -27.33
CA VAL A 105 -1.13 34.20 -25.90
C VAL A 105 -2.19 33.10 -25.66
N LYS A 106 -3.38 33.28 -26.24
CA LYS A 106 -4.46 32.27 -26.17
C LYS A 106 -4.05 30.96 -26.84
N ALA A 107 -3.35 31.02 -27.97
CA ALA A 107 -2.86 29.83 -28.66
C ALA A 107 -1.85 29.04 -27.81
N TYR A 108 -0.92 29.72 -27.13
CA TYR A 108 0.02 29.08 -26.19
C TYR A 108 -0.72 28.39 -25.04
N ARG A 109 -1.72 29.06 -24.45
CA ARG A 109 -2.53 28.46 -23.37
C ARG A 109 -3.37 27.25 -23.82
N ALA A 110 -3.80 27.22 -25.08
CA ALA A 110 -4.54 26.08 -25.63
C ALA A 110 -3.64 24.85 -25.85
N ASN A 111 -2.36 25.05 -26.22
CA ASN A 111 -1.45 23.97 -26.57
C ASN A 111 -0.84 23.29 -25.31
N PRO A 112 -0.99 21.96 -25.12
CA PRO A 112 -0.39 21.23 -24.00
C PRO A 112 1.12 21.42 -23.82
N ALA A 113 1.87 21.64 -24.90
CA ALA A 113 3.32 21.78 -24.83
C ALA A 113 3.78 23.14 -24.29
N THR A 114 2.93 24.17 -24.33
CA THR A 114 3.30 25.55 -23.97
C THR A 114 2.36 26.19 -22.96
N ARG A 115 1.25 25.53 -22.61
CA ARG A 115 0.20 26.09 -21.74
C ARG A 115 0.68 26.58 -20.39
N ASP A 116 1.68 25.91 -19.82
CA ASP A 116 2.20 26.22 -18.49
C ASP A 116 3.43 27.14 -18.55
N VAL A 117 3.96 27.42 -19.75
CA VAL A 117 5.11 28.31 -19.92
C VAL A 117 4.69 29.74 -19.58
N PRO A 118 5.40 30.44 -18.68
CA PRO A 118 5.11 31.84 -18.37
C PRO A 118 5.22 32.73 -19.60
N ILE A 119 4.27 33.66 -19.76
CA ILE A 119 4.25 34.62 -20.87
C ILE A 119 4.27 36.03 -20.28
N ILE A 120 5.31 36.78 -20.62
CA ILE A 120 5.43 38.22 -20.34
C ILE A 120 5.09 38.94 -21.63
N VAL A 121 4.02 39.74 -21.62
CA VAL A 121 3.68 40.52 -22.81
C VAL A 121 4.47 41.84 -22.84
N LEU A 122 4.90 42.23 -24.04
CA LEU A 122 5.62 43.46 -24.30
C LEU A 122 4.71 44.43 -25.06
N SER A 123 4.60 45.68 -24.59
CA SER A 123 3.76 46.72 -25.20
C SER A 123 4.53 48.02 -25.37
N THR A 124 4.15 48.85 -26.34
CA THR A 124 4.76 50.18 -26.56
C THR A 124 4.25 51.25 -25.59
N LYS A 125 3.10 51.05 -24.96
CA LYS A 125 2.48 52.00 -24.02
C LYS A 125 1.97 51.32 -22.77
N ASP A 126 1.92 52.04 -21.65
CA ASP A 126 1.30 51.57 -20.41
C ASP A 126 -0.18 51.96 -20.36
N GLU A 127 -1.02 51.24 -21.11
CA GLU A 127 -2.47 51.48 -21.14
C GLU A 127 -3.20 50.43 -20.27
N PRO A 128 -3.99 50.86 -19.26
CA PRO A 128 -4.65 49.94 -18.31
C PRO A 128 -5.56 48.90 -18.98
N GLU A 129 -6.26 49.28 -20.05
CA GLU A 129 -7.18 48.40 -20.78
C GLU A 129 -6.44 47.24 -21.46
N ILE A 130 -5.32 47.55 -22.12
CA ILE A 130 -4.48 46.55 -22.80
C ILE A 130 -3.86 45.60 -21.77
N LYS A 131 -3.35 46.15 -20.66
CA LYS A 131 -2.79 45.37 -19.56
C LYS A 131 -3.82 44.39 -18.99
N SER A 132 -5.04 44.85 -18.73
CA SER A 132 -6.14 44.01 -18.26
C SER A 132 -6.50 42.90 -19.26
N ALA A 133 -6.55 43.23 -20.56
CA ALA A 133 -6.82 42.26 -21.61
C ALA A 133 -5.72 41.18 -21.70
N ALA A 134 -4.45 41.55 -21.52
CA ALA A 134 -3.34 40.61 -21.54
C ALA A 134 -3.40 39.58 -20.40
N PHE A 135 -3.63 40.01 -19.17
CA PHE A 135 -3.80 39.09 -18.03
C PHE A 135 -5.02 38.19 -18.24
N THR A 136 -6.13 38.73 -18.76
CA THR A 136 -7.34 37.96 -19.06
C THR A 136 -7.10 36.90 -20.15
N ALA A 137 -6.24 37.20 -21.12
CA ALA A 137 -5.82 36.24 -22.16
C ALA A 137 -4.87 35.15 -21.63
N GLY A 138 -4.34 35.30 -20.41
CA GLY A 138 -3.46 34.33 -19.76
C GLY A 138 -1.99 34.73 -19.69
N ALA A 139 -1.64 36.00 -19.94
CA ALA A 139 -0.29 36.49 -19.65
C ALA A 139 -0.02 36.44 -18.14
N ASN A 140 1.22 36.14 -17.76
CA ASN A 140 1.67 36.12 -16.37
C ASN A 140 2.20 37.48 -15.93
N ASP A 141 2.62 38.31 -16.89
CA ASP A 141 3.20 39.61 -16.62
C ASP A 141 3.13 40.54 -17.82
N TYR A 142 3.43 41.81 -17.59
CA TYR A 142 3.35 42.89 -18.56
C TYR A 142 4.55 43.84 -18.42
N LEU A 143 5.23 44.14 -19.53
CA LEU A 143 6.34 45.09 -19.59
C LEU A 143 6.16 46.10 -20.73
N VAL A 144 6.60 47.33 -20.49
CA VAL A 144 6.66 48.39 -21.51
C VAL A 144 8.00 48.32 -22.23
N LYS A 145 7.99 48.43 -23.56
CA LYS A 145 9.18 48.44 -24.41
C LYS A 145 9.85 49.82 -24.39
N LEU A 146 11.17 49.93 -24.23
CA LEU A 146 12.16 48.91 -23.87
C LEU A 146 12.37 48.91 -22.33
N PRO A 147 12.25 47.77 -21.64
CA PRO A 147 12.42 47.72 -20.19
C PRO A 147 13.89 47.88 -19.79
N ASP A 148 14.11 48.34 -18.55
CA ASP A 148 15.44 48.37 -17.95
C ASP A 148 16.03 46.95 -17.81
N ARG A 149 17.35 46.82 -17.98
CA ARG A 149 18.06 45.53 -17.89
C ARG A 149 17.78 44.81 -16.57
N ILE A 150 17.84 45.53 -15.45
CA ILE A 150 17.67 44.94 -14.12
C ILE A 150 16.25 44.41 -13.97
N GLU A 151 15.25 45.18 -14.39
CA GLU A 151 13.85 44.75 -14.32
C GLU A 151 13.56 43.54 -15.23
N LEU A 152 14.04 43.57 -16.47
CA LEU A 152 13.83 42.49 -17.44
C LEU A 152 14.41 41.17 -16.95
N VAL A 153 15.67 41.18 -16.52
CA VAL A 153 16.36 39.99 -16.01
C VAL A 153 15.68 39.46 -14.76
N ALA A 154 15.27 40.33 -13.83
CA ALA A 154 14.58 39.92 -12.60
C ALA A 154 13.27 39.18 -12.90
N ARG A 155 12.45 39.70 -13.83
CA ARG A 155 11.18 39.07 -14.21
C ARG A 155 11.39 37.75 -14.95
N ILE A 156 12.34 37.71 -15.89
CA ILE A 156 12.73 36.47 -16.59
C ILE A 156 13.13 35.40 -15.58
N ARG A 157 14.09 35.68 -14.69
CA ARG A 157 14.56 34.72 -13.69
C ARG A 157 13.44 34.29 -12.75
N TYR A 158 12.58 35.20 -12.31
CA TYR A 158 11.46 34.88 -11.43
C TYR A 158 10.49 33.88 -12.08
N HIS A 159 10.02 34.18 -13.30
CA HIS A 159 9.04 33.35 -14.00
C HIS A 159 9.64 32.00 -14.42
N SER A 160 10.85 31.99 -14.97
CA SER A 160 11.54 30.75 -15.35
C SER A 160 11.77 29.83 -14.15
N ARG A 161 12.21 30.38 -13.01
CA ARG A 161 12.37 29.58 -11.78
C ARG A 161 11.05 28.99 -11.31
N SER A 162 9.97 29.78 -11.32
CA SER A 162 8.65 29.29 -10.94
C SER A 162 8.20 28.12 -11.83
N TYR A 163 8.41 28.23 -13.13
CA TYR A 163 8.04 27.20 -14.10
C TYR A 163 8.86 25.91 -13.92
N VAL A 164 10.19 26.03 -13.82
CA VAL A 164 11.06 24.87 -13.61
C VAL A 164 10.75 24.16 -12.29
N ASN A 165 10.55 24.91 -11.21
CA ASN A 165 10.16 24.35 -9.91
C ASN A 165 8.81 23.62 -9.99
N GLN A 166 7.85 24.15 -10.76
CA GLN A 166 6.56 23.49 -10.97
C GLN A 166 6.74 22.15 -11.71
N LEU A 167 7.54 22.11 -12.78
CA LEU A 167 7.81 20.88 -13.52
C LEU A 167 8.49 19.83 -12.64
N GLN A 168 9.53 20.22 -11.90
CA GLN A 168 10.25 19.33 -10.98
C GLN A 168 9.33 18.78 -9.90
N ARG A 169 8.46 19.63 -9.33
CA ARG A 169 7.47 19.23 -8.33
C ARG A 169 6.50 18.20 -8.90
N ASP A 170 5.98 18.43 -10.10
CA ASP A 170 5.01 17.54 -10.73
C ASP A 170 5.64 16.17 -11.09
N GLU A 171 6.90 16.17 -11.53
CA GLU A 171 7.67 14.95 -11.76
C GLU A 171 7.92 14.18 -10.45
N ALA A 172 8.36 14.88 -9.40
CA ALA A 172 8.58 14.28 -8.08
C ALA A 172 7.29 13.67 -7.51
N TYR A 173 6.14 14.35 -7.65
CA TYR A 173 4.85 13.81 -7.21
C TYR A 173 4.46 12.54 -7.98
N ARG A 174 4.72 12.48 -9.29
CA ARG A 174 4.45 11.27 -10.08
C ARG A 174 5.34 10.11 -9.65
N ALA A 175 6.63 10.34 -9.47
CA ALA A 175 7.58 9.33 -9.01
C ALA A 175 7.21 8.80 -7.61
N LEU A 176 6.87 9.71 -6.68
CA LEU A 176 6.45 9.35 -5.33
C LEU A 176 5.20 8.46 -5.33
N ARG A 177 4.18 8.81 -6.12
CA ARG A 177 2.96 7.99 -6.21
C ARG A 177 3.25 6.58 -6.72
N GLN A 178 4.10 6.44 -7.73
CA GLN A 178 4.48 5.13 -8.26
C GLN A 178 5.21 4.29 -7.21
N SER A 179 6.17 4.88 -6.50
CA SER A 179 6.90 4.20 -5.42
C SER A 179 5.96 3.75 -4.29
N GLN A 180 5.02 4.61 -3.86
CA GLN A 180 4.03 4.26 -2.84
C GLN A 180 3.15 3.07 -3.26
N GLN A 181 2.72 3.03 -4.52
CA GLN A 181 1.92 1.92 -5.05
C GLN A 181 2.71 0.61 -5.07
N GLN A 182 3.98 0.65 -5.50
CA GLN A 182 4.86 -0.52 -5.49
C GLN A 182 5.09 -1.05 -4.07
N LEU A 183 5.35 -0.14 -3.12
CA LEU A 183 5.54 -0.51 -1.71
C LEU A 183 4.29 -1.17 -1.13
N LEU A 184 3.10 -0.64 -1.41
CA LEU A 184 1.85 -1.23 -0.96
C LEU A 184 1.65 -2.64 -1.53
N GLN A 185 1.87 -2.83 -2.83
CA GLN A 185 1.75 -4.14 -3.47
C GLN A 185 2.75 -5.15 -2.88
N ALA A 186 4.01 -4.75 -2.70
CA ALA A 186 5.03 -5.59 -2.08
C ALA A 186 4.66 -5.97 -0.64
N ASN A 187 4.10 -5.05 0.15
CA ASN A 187 3.68 -5.33 1.52
C ASN A 187 2.50 -6.32 1.57
N LEU A 188 1.52 -6.15 0.69
CA LEU A 188 0.37 -7.07 0.58
C LEU A 188 0.84 -8.48 0.19
N GLU A 189 1.73 -8.59 -0.79
CA GLU A 189 2.25 -9.89 -1.21
C GLU A 189 3.10 -10.54 -0.12
N LEU A 190 3.96 -9.76 0.56
CA LEU A 190 4.74 -10.27 1.69
C LEU A 190 3.82 -10.81 2.78
N ARG A 191 2.77 -10.06 3.18
CA ARG A 191 1.78 -10.52 4.16
C ARG A 191 1.09 -11.81 3.73
N ARG A 192 0.73 -11.93 2.45
CA ARG A 192 0.11 -13.13 1.90
C ARG A 192 1.06 -14.33 1.99
N LEU A 193 2.32 -14.16 1.59
CA LEU A 193 3.34 -15.21 1.60
C LEU A 193 3.74 -15.63 3.02
N THR A 194 3.80 -14.69 3.97
CA THR A 194 4.24 -14.99 5.33
C THR A 194 3.12 -15.54 6.20
N HIS A 195 1.89 -15.04 6.07
CA HIS A 195 0.81 -15.32 7.03
C HIS A 195 -0.34 -16.17 6.47
N SER A 196 -0.48 -16.32 5.16
CA SER A 196 -1.62 -17.07 4.59
C SER A 196 -1.21 -18.47 4.11
N ASP A 197 -2.15 -19.41 4.12
CA ASP A 197 -2.05 -20.71 3.48
C ASP A 197 -2.38 -20.59 1.99
N GLY A 198 -1.51 -21.14 1.14
CA GLY A 198 -1.59 -20.95 -0.32
C GLY A 198 -2.80 -21.62 -0.98
N LEU A 199 -3.43 -22.63 -0.35
CA LEU A 199 -4.58 -23.33 -0.91
C LEU A 199 -5.90 -22.70 -0.46
N THR A 200 -6.03 -22.45 0.84
CA THR A 200 -7.30 -22.09 1.48
C THR A 200 -7.49 -20.60 1.70
N GLY A 201 -6.41 -19.81 1.66
CA GLY A 201 -6.44 -18.38 1.93
C GLY A 201 -6.58 -18.00 3.41
N LEU A 202 -6.83 -18.98 4.29
CA LEU A 202 -6.79 -18.79 5.74
C LEU A 202 -5.38 -18.48 6.22
N SER A 203 -5.24 -18.14 7.50
CA SER A 203 -3.92 -18.05 8.10
C SER A 203 -3.17 -19.39 8.01
N ASN A 204 -1.85 -19.35 7.84
CA ASN A 204 -1.03 -20.55 7.91
C ASN A 204 -0.67 -20.88 9.36
N ARG A 205 -0.14 -22.10 9.56
CA ARG A 205 0.28 -22.58 10.89
C ARG A 205 1.30 -21.67 11.58
N ARG A 206 2.26 -21.11 10.84
CA ARG A 206 3.28 -20.22 11.43
C ARG A 206 2.63 -19.00 12.07
N TYR A 207 1.72 -18.34 11.35
CA TYR A 207 1.02 -17.17 11.87
C TYR A 207 0.05 -17.54 13.00
N LEU A 208 -0.59 -18.71 12.93
CA LEU A 208 -1.38 -19.24 14.05
C LEU A 208 -0.55 -19.36 15.34
N ASP A 209 0.64 -19.94 15.27
CA ASP A 209 1.50 -20.15 16.45
C ASP A 209 1.93 -18.80 17.07
N GLU A 210 2.28 -17.83 16.22
CA GLU A 210 2.64 -16.46 16.63
C GLU A 210 1.44 -15.75 17.28
N TYR A 211 0.27 -15.82 16.66
CA TYR A 211 -0.96 -15.21 17.15
C TYR A 211 -1.41 -15.82 18.48
N LEU A 212 -1.44 -17.15 18.56
CA LEU A 212 -1.80 -17.88 19.77
C LEU A 212 -0.84 -17.51 20.93
N SER A 213 0.46 -17.41 20.65
CA SER A 213 1.45 -16.99 21.65
C SER A 213 1.26 -15.55 22.12
N ALA A 214 0.80 -14.65 21.25
CA ALA A 214 0.49 -13.27 21.60
C ALA A 214 -0.78 -13.16 22.45
N GLU A 215 -1.85 -13.86 22.04
CA GLU A 215 -3.12 -13.89 22.78
C GLU A 215 -2.99 -14.63 24.12
N TRP A 216 -2.14 -15.65 24.23
CA TRP A 216 -1.83 -16.31 25.51
C TRP A 216 -1.26 -15.32 26.52
N ARG A 217 -0.24 -14.54 26.10
CA ARG A 217 0.37 -13.50 26.92
C ARG A 217 -0.62 -12.40 27.29
N ARG A 218 -1.54 -12.05 26.39
CA ARG A 218 -2.60 -11.08 26.67
C ARG A 218 -3.58 -11.63 27.71
N GLY A 219 -4.11 -12.83 27.49
CA GLY A 219 -5.04 -13.51 28.40
C GLY A 219 -4.47 -13.68 29.81
N ALA A 220 -3.17 -13.98 29.94
CA ALA A 220 -2.50 -14.09 31.23
C ALA A 220 -2.45 -12.77 32.00
N ARG A 221 -2.25 -11.64 31.30
CA ARG A 221 -2.23 -10.31 31.94
C ARG A 221 -3.63 -9.80 32.30
N GLU A 222 -4.61 -10.11 31.47
CA GLU A 222 -5.97 -9.60 31.60
C GLU A 222 -6.89 -10.55 32.39
N HIS A 223 -6.37 -11.72 32.79
CA HIS A 223 -7.16 -12.83 33.33
C HIS A 223 -8.37 -13.18 32.45
N ALA A 224 -8.19 -13.07 31.14
CA ALA A 224 -9.22 -13.32 30.14
C ALA A 224 -9.16 -14.76 29.61
N VAL A 225 -10.33 -15.34 29.35
CA VAL A 225 -10.43 -16.68 28.76
C VAL A 225 -9.89 -16.65 27.32
N LEU A 226 -9.05 -17.62 26.98
CA LEU A 226 -8.64 -17.92 25.62
C LEU A 226 -9.17 -19.29 25.23
N SER A 227 -9.83 -19.36 24.08
CA SER A 227 -10.42 -20.59 23.56
C SER A 227 -9.82 -20.98 22.21
N LEU A 228 -9.78 -22.28 21.94
CA LEU A 228 -9.26 -22.86 20.72
C LEU A 228 -10.20 -23.95 20.23
N LEU A 229 -10.42 -24.01 18.91
CA LEU A 229 -10.99 -25.16 18.21
C LEU A 229 -9.91 -25.81 17.34
N MET A 230 -9.85 -27.13 17.38
CA MET A 230 -9.17 -27.99 16.42
C MET A 230 -10.23 -28.72 15.59
N ILE A 231 -10.13 -28.63 14.28
CA ILE A 231 -11.14 -29.10 13.33
C ILE A 231 -10.45 -30.03 12.34
N ASP A 232 -11.06 -31.17 12.06
CA ASP A 232 -10.54 -32.13 11.09
C ASP A 232 -11.65 -32.66 10.18
N VAL A 233 -11.34 -32.81 8.90
CA VAL A 233 -12.28 -33.32 7.89
C VAL A 233 -12.39 -34.84 7.99
N ASP A 234 -13.58 -35.31 8.31
CA ASP A 234 -13.84 -36.73 8.51
C ASP A 234 -13.64 -37.51 7.20
N ASN A 235 -12.88 -38.61 7.28
CA ASN A 235 -12.67 -39.53 6.16
C ASN A 235 -12.04 -38.85 4.92
N PHE A 236 -11.24 -37.79 5.09
CA PHE A 236 -10.67 -37.02 3.99
C PHE A 236 -9.68 -37.81 3.12
N LYS A 237 -8.85 -38.68 3.73
CA LYS A 237 -7.99 -39.59 2.94
C LYS A 237 -8.82 -40.46 1.98
N LEU A 238 -9.90 -41.07 2.50
CA LEU A 238 -10.81 -41.88 1.69
C LEU A 238 -11.51 -41.06 0.61
N TYR A 239 -11.83 -39.79 0.90
CA TYR A 239 -12.37 -38.87 -0.09
C TYR A 239 -11.38 -38.66 -1.25
N ASN A 240 -10.12 -38.35 -0.94
CA ASN A 240 -9.07 -38.17 -1.94
C ASN A 240 -8.81 -39.43 -2.77
N ASP A 241 -8.81 -40.59 -2.12
CA ASP A 241 -8.63 -41.88 -2.79
C ASP A 241 -9.78 -42.18 -3.76
N THR A 242 -10.98 -41.64 -3.52
CA THR A 242 -12.19 -41.85 -4.34
C THR A 242 -12.34 -40.80 -5.45
N TYR A 243 -12.15 -39.52 -5.14
CA TYR A 243 -12.49 -38.39 -6.01
C TYR A 243 -11.26 -37.63 -6.55
N GLY A 244 -10.06 -38.02 -6.11
CA GLY A 244 -8.80 -37.38 -6.49
C GLY A 244 -8.47 -36.13 -5.67
N HIS A 245 -7.17 -35.80 -5.60
CA HIS A 245 -6.66 -34.68 -4.81
C HIS A 245 -7.20 -33.31 -5.23
N VAL A 246 -7.43 -33.07 -6.52
CA VAL A 246 -8.00 -31.79 -6.99
C VAL A 246 -9.39 -31.54 -6.41
N SER A 247 -10.24 -32.58 -6.38
CA SER A 247 -11.55 -32.50 -5.74
C SER A 247 -11.43 -32.28 -4.23
N GLY A 248 -10.46 -32.93 -3.59
CA GLY A 248 -10.15 -32.71 -2.17
C GLY A 248 -9.74 -31.27 -1.87
N ASP A 249 -8.89 -30.69 -2.70
CA ASP A 249 -8.46 -29.30 -2.60
C ASP A 249 -9.65 -28.33 -2.67
N ASP A 250 -10.61 -28.59 -3.55
CA ASP A 250 -11.83 -27.78 -3.67
C ASP A 250 -12.77 -27.96 -2.47
N VAL A 251 -12.81 -29.15 -1.84
CA VAL A 251 -13.50 -29.35 -0.56
C VAL A 251 -12.83 -28.54 0.55
N LEU A 252 -11.51 -28.56 0.65
CA LEU A 252 -10.78 -27.81 1.67
C LEU A 252 -10.99 -26.30 1.54
N LYS A 253 -11.02 -25.76 0.30
CA LYS A 253 -11.35 -24.34 0.05
C LYS A 253 -12.76 -23.98 0.53
N GLN A 254 -13.75 -24.84 0.27
CA GLN A 254 -15.13 -24.60 0.67
C GLN A 254 -15.31 -24.68 2.19
N ILE A 255 -14.63 -25.62 2.85
CA ILE A 255 -14.59 -25.73 4.30
C ILE A 255 -13.96 -24.49 4.90
N ALA A 256 -12.79 -24.08 4.40
CA ALA A 256 -12.08 -22.89 4.84
C ALA A 256 -12.95 -21.62 4.79
N ALA A 257 -13.56 -21.35 3.63
CA ALA A 257 -14.44 -20.21 3.44
C ALA A 257 -15.69 -20.26 4.35
N THR A 258 -16.16 -21.47 4.68
CA THR A 258 -17.31 -21.67 5.57
C THR A 258 -16.93 -21.43 7.03
N VAL A 259 -15.76 -21.91 7.47
CA VAL A 259 -15.21 -21.62 8.80
C VAL A 259 -15.05 -20.11 8.98
N GLU A 260 -14.40 -19.43 8.03
CA GLU A 260 -14.17 -17.99 8.10
C GLU A 260 -15.47 -17.19 8.18
N ARG A 261 -16.47 -17.53 7.36
CA ARG A 261 -17.80 -16.88 7.39
C ARG A 261 -18.57 -17.08 8.70
N CYS A 262 -18.25 -18.13 9.46
CA CYS A 262 -18.86 -18.36 10.75
C CYS A 262 -18.33 -17.43 11.84
N LEU A 263 -17.10 -16.91 11.66
CA LEU A 263 -16.46 -15.95 12.56
C LEU A 263 -17.05 -14.56 12.37
N GLY A 264 -17.02 -13.74 13.43
CA GLY A 264 -17.68 -12.44 13.41
C GLY A 264 -16.96 -11.34 14.17
N ARG A 265 -15.89 -11.66 14.91
CA ARG A 265 -15.11 -10.67 15.65
C ARG A 265 -13.75 -10.47 14.99
N ALA A 266 -13.27 -9.23 15.02
CA ALA A 266 -11.94 -8.89 14.48
C ALA A 266 -10.78 -9.61 15.19
N GLY A 267 -11.01 -10.15 16.40
CA GLY A 267 -10.04 -10.95 17.15
C GLY A 267 -10.19 -12.46 16.94
N ASP A 268 -11.16 -12.95 16.18
CA ASP A 268 -11.25 -14.38 15.86
C ASP A 268 -10.26 -14.69 14.73
N LEU A 269 -9.48 -15.77 14.87
CA LEU A 269 -8.52 -16.19 13.83
C LEU A 269 -8.82 -17.61 13.38
N ALA A 270 -9.05 -17.82 12.08
CA ALA A 270 -9.05 -19.14 11.46
C ALA A 270 -7.73 -19.39 10.71
N ALA A 271 -7.19 -20.60 10.87
CA ALA A 271 -5.97 -21.03 10.22
C ALA A 271 -6.08 -22.46 9.68
N ARG A 272 -5.36 -22.77 8.62
CA ARG A 272 -5.10 -24.15 8.22
C ARG A 272 -3.88 -24.66 9.01
N PHE A 273 -4.12 -25.66 9.85
CA PHE A 273 -3.09 -26.24 10.72
C PHE A 273 -2.15 -27.15 9.93
N GLY A 274 -2.69 -27.92 8.98
CA GLY A 274 -1.92 -28.76 8.06
C GLY A 274 -2.81 -29.83 7.42
N GLY A 275 -2.57 -30.18 6.15
CA GLY A 275 -3.39 -31.20 5.46
C GLY A 275 -4.87 -30.82 5.47
N GLU A 276 -5.69 -31.65 6.11
CA GLU A 276 -7.13 -31.49 6.33
C GLU A 276 -7.51 -30.86 7.68
N GLU A 277 -6.54 -30.42 8.47
CA GLU A 277 -6.75 -29.86 9.80
C GLU A 277 -6.81 -28.33 9.77
N PHE A 278 -7.76 -27.78 10.52
CA PHE A 278 -7.97 -26.35 10.72
C PHE A 278 -7.99 -26.01 12.20
N ALA A 279 -7.61 -24.78 12.54
CA ALA A 279 -7.64 -24.28 13.90
C ALA A 279 -8.38 -22.94 13.95
N VAL A 280 -9.10 -22.68 15.05
CA VAL A 280 -9.75 -21.39 15.29
C VAL A 280 -9.42 -20.88 16.69
N VAL A 281 -8.76 -19.73 16.78
CA VAL A 281 -8.41 -19.04 18.04
C VAL A 281 -9.47 -17.99 18.35
N LEU A 282 -9.97 -18.00 19.59
CA LEU A 282 -11.12 -17.20 20.04
C LEU A 282 -10.80 -16.51 21.38
N PRO A 283 -10.17 -15.33 21.36
CA PRO A 283 -9.91 -14.53 22.55
C PRO A 283 -11.22 -14.09 23.23
N GLY A 284 -11.24 -14.10 24.56
CA GLY A 284 -12.38 -13.65 25.36
C GLY A 284 -13.67 -14.48 25.17
N THR A 285 -13.56 -15.71 24.66
CA THR A 285 -14.72 -16.57 24.39
C THR A 285 -14.87 -17.62 25.47
N SER A 286 -16.03 -17.67 26.12
CA SER A 286 -16.34 -18.63 27.17
C SER A 286 -16.53 -20.06 26.61
N PRO A 287 -16.43 -21.11 27.45
CA PRO A 287 -16.67 -22.50 27.01
C PRO A 287 -18.05 -22.72 26.35
N GLY A 288 -19.08 -22.00 26.83
CA GLY A 288 -20.42 -22.05 26.22
C GLY A 288 -20.45 -21.40 24.84
N GLY A 289 -19.83 -20.23 24.68
CA GLY A 289 -19.69 -19.56 23.38
C GLY A 289 -18.87 -20.39 22.39
N LEU A 290 -17.80 -21.02 22.87
CA LEU A 290 -16.96 -21.92 22.10
C LEU A 290 -17.77 -23.09 21.53
N ARG A 291 -18.58 -23.76 22.38
CA ARG A 291 -19.44 -24.87 21.95
C ARG A 291 -20.46 -24.43 20.90
N LEU A 292 -21.10 -23.29 21.10
CA LEU A 292 -22.09 -22.76 20.14
C LEU A 292 -21.47 -22.47 18.79
N LEU A 293 -20.29 -21.84 18.76
CA LEU A 293 -19.58 -21.57 17.51
C LEU A 293 -19.10 -22.85 16.83
N ALA A 294 -18.58 -23.81 17.59
CA ALA A 294 -18.19 -25.11 17.05
C ALA A 294 -19.39 -25.84 16.39
N GLU A 295 -20.55 -25.90 17.07
CA GLU A 295 -21.74 -26.52 16.48
C GLU A 295 -22.25 -25.76 15.26
N LYS A 296 -22.19 -24.42 15.28
CA LYS A 296 -22.51 -23.59 14.12
C LYS A 296 -21.61 -23.95 12.92
N ILE A 297 -20.30 -24.05 13.12
CA ILE A 297 -19.34 -24.42 12.07
C ILE A 297 -19.64 -25.83 11.54
N ARG A 298 -19.84 -26.81 12.44
CA ARG A 298 -20.15 -28.20 12.08
C ARG A 298 -21.41 -28.30 11.21
N LEU A 299 -22.50 -27.68 11.67
CA LEU A 299 -23.77 -27.67 10.94
C LEU A 299 -23.66 -26.93 9.60
N ALA A 300 -22.92 -25.82 9.54
CA ALA A 300 -22.73 -25.07 8.30
C ALA A 300 -21.97 -25.89 7.23
N ILE A 301 -20.97 -26.66 7.63
CA ILE A 301 -20.21 -27.54 6.72
C ILE A 301 -21.07 -28.71 6.26
N GLU A 302 -21.80 -29.36 7.17
CA GLU A 302 -22.76 -30.42 6.82
C GLU A 302 -23.84 -29.92 5.83
N ALA A 303 -24.28 -28.67 5.99
CA ALA A 303 -25.25 -28.03 5.10
C ALA A 303 -24.73 -27.76 3.68
N LEU A 304 -23.41 -27.79 3.44
CA LEU A 304 -22.86 -27.68 2.09
C LEU A 304 -23.22 -28.88 1.21
N LYS A 305 -23.56 -30.03 1.83
CA LYS A 305 -23.96 -31.28 1.14
C LYS A 305 -22.94 -31.70 0.07
N LEU A 306 -21.65 -31.54 0.36
CA LEU A 306 -20.58 -32.01 -0.51
C LEU A 306 -20.57 -33.53 -0.50
N LEU A 307 -20.79 -34.16 -1.66
CA LEU A 307 -20.98 -35.60 -1.78
C LEU A 307 -19.73 -36.39 -1.36
N HIS A 308 -19.87 -37.33 -0.42
CA HIS A 308 -18.86 -38.32 -0.03
C HIS A 308 -19.55 -39.68 0.18
N GLU A 309 -19.68 -40.47 -0.89
CA GLU A 309 -20.49 -41.69 -0.87
C GLU A 309 -19.89 -42.83 -0.03
N GLN A 310 -18.58 -42.78 0.20
CA GLN A 310 -17.86 -43.79 0.98
C GLN A 310 -17.65 -43.37 2.44
N SER A 311 -18.23 -42.25 2.89
CA SER A 311 -18.02 -41.79 4.26
C SER A 311 -18.69 -42.70 5.29
N SER A 312 -18.02 -42.88 6.43
CA SER A 312 -18.60 -43.57 7.59
C SER A 312 -19.63 -42.72 8.36
N THR A 313 -19.75 -41.42 8.03
CA THR A 313 -20.62 -40.45 8.72
C THR A 313 -21.90 -40.11 7.98
N GLY A 314 -22.10 -40.66 6.77
CA GLY A 314 -23.25 -40.37 5.92
C GLY A 314 -22.87 -40.24 4.45
N ARG A 315 -23.71 -39.56 3.66
CA ARG A 315 -23.49 -39.35 2.22
C ARG A 315 -22.68 -38.08 1.90
N TYR A 316 -22.34 -37.28 2.91
CA TYR A 316 -21.73 -35.97 2.73
C TYR A 316 -20.45 -35.83 3.54
N VAL A 317 -19.59 -34.88 3.13
CA VAL A 317 -18.42 -34.46 3.89
C VAL A 317 -18.88 -33.84 5.22
N THR A 318 -18.23 -34.26 6.30
CA THR A 318 -18.46 -33.80 7.67
C THR A 318 -17.14 -33.45 8.34
N ILE A 319 -17.20 -32.79 9.49
CA ILE A 319 -16.03 -32.47 10.30
C ILE A 319 -16.23 -32.90 11.75
N SER A 320 -15.12 -33.29 12.38
CA SER A 320 -15.03 -33.46 13.83
C SER A 320 -14.33 -32.25 14.43
N ILE A 321 -14.83 -31.77 15.57
CA ILE A 321 -14.29 -30.59 16.26
C ILE A 321 -13.97 -30.91 17.72
N GLY A 322 -12.74 -30.61 18.12
CA GLY A 322 -12.31 -30.53 19.52
C GLY A 322 -12.16 -29.09 19.94
N GLY A 323 -12.73 -28.69 21.07
CA GLY A 323 -12.54 -27.36 21.63
C GLY A 323 -11.97 -27.39 23.03
N ALA A 324 -11.22 -26.37 23.41
CA ALA A 324 -10.80 -26.15 24.79
C ALA A 324 -10.81 -24.65 25.13
N SER A 325 -11.01 -24.35 26.40
CA SER A 325 -10.97 -22.99 26.95
C SER A 325 -10.12 -22.98 28.21
N ILE A 326 -9.20 -22.01 28.31
CA ILE A 326 -8.31 -21.84 29.46
C ILE A 326 -8.23 -20.35 29.80
N VAL A 327 -8.11 -20.01 31.08
CA VAL A 327 -7.61 -18.69 31.49
C VAL A 327 -6.09 -18.83 31.62
N PRO A 328 -5.28 -18.26 30.72
CA PRO A 328 -3.83 -18.43 30.74
C PRO A 328 -3.23 -17.92 32.04
N THR A 329 -2.13 -18.53 32.49
CA THR A 329 -1.28 -18.03 33.57
C THR A 329 0.14 -17.84 33.06
N ILE A 330 0.94 -17.03 33.75
CA ILE A 330 2.31 -16.70 33.34
C ILE A 330 3.20 -17.96 33.29
N ASP A 331 2.98 -18.90 34.21
CA ASP A 331 3.80 -20.11 34.35
C ASP A 331 3.29 -21.30 33.53
N ALA A 332 2.09 -21.20 32.94
CA ALA A 332 1.52 -22.28 32.15
C ALA A 332 2.00 -22.22 30.69
N PRO A 333 2.35 -23.36 30.08
CA PRO A 333 2.79 -23.39 28.70
C PRO A 333 1.60 -23.23 27.74
N THR A 334 1.79 -22.45 26.67
CA THR A 334 0.78 -22.25 25.62
C THR A 334 0.31 -23.56 24.99
N THR A 335 1.15 -24.61 24.98
CA THR A 335 0.82 -25.93 24.43
C THR A 335 -0.33 -26.61 25.16
N SER A 336 -0.58 -26.29 26.43
CA SER A 336 -1.66 -26.91 27.21
C SER A 336 -3.05 -26.71 26.58
N LEU A 337 -3.29 -25.57 25.93
CA LEU A 337 -4.56 -25.32 25.24
C LEU A 337 -4.70 -26.14 23.95
N LEU A 338 -3.61 -26.26 23.19
CA LEU A 338 -3.57 -27.07 21.97
C LEU A 338 -3.78 -28.55 22.30
N GLU A 339 -3.04 -29.06 23.27
CA GLU A 339 -3.17 -30.45 23.74
C GLU A 339 -4.57 -30.77 24.27
N ALA A 340 -5.23 -29.82 24.94
CA ALA A 340 -6.61 -29.98 25.39
C ALA A 340 -7.61 -30.03 24.24
N ALA A 341 -7.46 -29.16 23.23
CA ALA A 341 -8.29 -29.18 22.05
C ALA A 341 -8.08 -30.47 21.22
N ASP A 342 -6.85 -30.95 21.09
CA ASP A 342 -6.53 -32.22 20.41
C ASP A 342 -7.12 -33.43 21.12
N ARG A 343 -7.04 -33.50 22.45
CA ARG A 343 -7.72 -34.56 23.22
C ARG A 343 -9.23 -34.54 23.00
N ALA A 344 -9.83 -33.36 22.95
CA ALA A 344 -11.25 -33.24 22.64
C ALA A 344 -11.55 -33.70 21.21
N LEU A 345 -10.74 -33.33 20.22
CA LEU A 345 -10.91 -33.74 18.83
C LEU A 345 -10.80 -35.26 18.68
N TYR A 346 -9.84 -35.87 19.37
CA TYR A 346 -9.70 -37.32 19.43
C TYR A 346 -10.97 -38.00 19.97
N ARG A 347 -11.57 -37.46 21.05
CA ARG A 347 -12.87 -37.96 21.58
C ARG A 347 -13.98 -37.82 20.54
N ALA A 348 -14.08 -36.66 19.88
CA ALA A 348 -15.08 -36.44 18.82
C ALA A 348 -14.97 -37.49 17.70
N LYS A 349 -13.75 -37.76 17.21
CA LYS A 349 -13.48 -38.78 16.19
C LYS A 349 -13.83 -40.18 16.68
N ARG A 350 -13.38 -40.56 17.89
CA ARG A 350 -13.60 -41.90 18.46
C ARG A 350 -15.08 -42.19 18.70
N ASP A 351 -15.83 -41.20 19.17
CA ASP A 351 -17.22 -41.41 19.58
C ASP A 351 -18.18 -41.45 18.37
N GLY A 352 -17.66 -41.33 17.14
CA GLY A 352 -18.42 -41.54 15.90
C GLY A 352 -18.41 -40.37 14.93
N LYS A 353 -17.43 -39.45 15.05
CA LYS A 353 -17.21 -38.32 14.13
C LYS A 353 -18.41 -37.37 13.99
N ASN A 354 -18.38 -36.43 13.04
CA ASN A 354 -19.41 -35.42 12.78
C ASN A 354 -20.00 -34.82 14.07
N ARG A 355 -19.13 -34.37 14.98
CA ARG A 355 -19.55 -33.87 16.31
C ARG A 355 -18.54 -32.93 16.92
N VAL A 356 -19.02 -32.21 17.93
CA VAL A 356 -18.19 -31.36 18.79
C VAL A 356 -17.95 -32.03 20.13
N ALA A 357 -16.70 -32.07 20.56
CA ALA A 357 -16.32 -32.35 21.93
C ALA A 357 -15.57 -31.15 22.50
N ILE A 358 -15.82 -30.81 23.78
CA ILE A 358 -15.14 -29.71 24.46
C ILE A 358 -14.41 -30.26 25.68
N ASP A 359 -13.14 -29.92 25.85
CA ASP A 359 -12.39 -30.10 27.09
C ASP A 359 -12.69 -28.90 27.99
N VAL A 360 -13.46 -29.15 29.05
CA VAL A 360 -13.67 -28.16 30.11
C VAL A 360 -12.59 -28.44 31.15
N ALA A 361 -11.53 -27.64 31.18
CA ALA A 361 -10.61 -27.68 32.31
C ALA A 361 -11.43 -27.39 33.58
N ALA A 362 -11.39 -28.28 34.56
CA ALA A 362 -11.99 -28.02 35.86
C ALA A 362 -11.39 -26.71 36.41
N PRO A 363 -12.19 -25.82 37.03
CA PRO A 363 -11.61 -24.70 37.76
C PRO A 363 -10.63 -25.28 38.77
N ALA A 364 -9.41 -24.73 38.84
CA ALA A 364 -8.50 -25.06 39.92
C ALA A 364 -9.24 -24.79 41.24
N GLU A 365 -9.56 -25.84 41.98
CA GLU A 365 -10.08 -25.71 43.33
C GLU A 365 -9.06 -24.87 44.10
N GLN A 366 -9.47 -23.65 44.47
CA GLN A 366 -8.74 -22.88 45.46
C GLN A 366 -8.75 -23.75 46.73
N GLY A 367 -7.58 -24.26 47.11
CA GLY A 367 -7.39 -25.03 48.32
C GLY A 367 -7.86 -24.26 49.54
N GLY A 368 -9.12 -24.47 49.93
CA GLY A 368 -9.69 -24.02 51.18
C GLY A 368 -9.22 -24.92 52.31
N ALA A 369 -8.03 -24.65 52.84
CA ALA A 369 -7.60 -25.19 54.12
C ALA A 369 -8.44 -24.53 55.23
N HIS A 370 -9.66 -25.04 55.47
CA HIS A 370 -10.36 -24.82 56.73
C HIS A 370 -10.02 -25.94 57.70
N GLY A 371 -8.93 -25.73 58.44
CA GLY A 371 -8.69 -26.41 59.71
C GLY A 371 -9.71 -25.96 60.73
N GLY A 372 -10.80 -26.71 60.88
CA GLY A 372 -11.74 -26.60 61.99
C GLY A 372 -11.32 -27.54 63.12
N THR A 373 -10.92 -26.96 64.25
CA THR A 373 -10.65 -27.63 65.53
C THR A 373 -11.95 -28.24 66.09
N PRO A 374 -11.95 -29.45 66.67
CA PRO A 374 -13.17 -30.02 67.26
C PRO A 374 -13.42 -29.44 68.67
N PRO A 375 -14.68 -29.34 69.13
CA PRO A 375 -14.98 -28.81 70.45
C PRO A 375 -14.76 -29.85 71.55
N ALA A 376 -14.59 -29.33 72.77
CA ALA A 376 -14.21 -29.99 74.01
C ALA A 376 -15.16 -31.09 74.51
#